data_AF-A0A8C3WID5-F1
#
_entry.id   AF-A0A8C3WID5-F1
#
_cell.length_a   1.000
_cell.length_b   1.000
_cell.length_c   1.000
_cell.angle_alpha   90.00
_cell.angle_beta   90.00
_cell.angle_gamma   90.00
#
_symmetry.space_group_name_H-M   'P 1'
#
loop_
_entity.id
_entity.type
_entity.pdbx_description
1 polymer ?
#
loop_
_entity_poly.entity_id
_entity_poly.type
_entity_poly.pdbx_seq_one_letter_code
_entity_poly.pdbx_strand_id
1 'polypeptide(L)'
;MLKKPTGSPADEKPTATCFPPGAAGEEQLQVLQPERSVSVAAGETATLRCTLTSLVPVGPLKWFKGAGPARELIYDFRSGNTPRVTNASDATKRGNKDFSIHIRNITPADTGTYYCVKFQRGTPSDVEFRSGAGTQLTVSGESPGCLAPQPCLVPSSLLVLGEGTASLSDLPTLRPDLASCLQRVLPSMWLNLLFIQP
;
A
#
# COMPACT_ATOMS: atom_id res chain seq x y z
N MET A 1 -8.66 -8.11 93.96
CA MET A 1 -7.85 -8.38 92.74
C MET A 1 -8.52 -9.51 91.96
N LEU A 2 -9.39 -9.19 91.00
CA LEU A 2 -10.01 -10.19 90.13
C LEU A 2 -10.12 -9.61 88.73
N LYS A 3 -9.39 -10.21 87.77
CA LYS A 3 -9.83 -10.38 86.38
C LYS A 3 -8.89 -11.36 85.68
N LYS A 4 -9.43 -12.51 85.29
CA LYS A 4 -9.04 -13.24 84.08
C LYS A 4 -9.98 -12.74 82.96
N PRO A 5 -9.58 -12.76 81.69
CA PRO A 5 -9.72 -14.01 80.95
C PRO A 5 -8.56 -14.32 80.00
N THR A 6 -8.32 -15.62 79.84
CA THR A 6 -7.41 -16.21 78.86
C THR A 6 -8.22 -16.49 77.59
N GLY A 7 -7.86 -15.87 76.47
CA GLY A 7 -8.44 -16.11 75.14
C GLY A 7 -7.45 -16.85 74.24
N SER A 8 -7.94 -17.88 73.54
CA SER A 8 -7.26 -18.77 72.60
C SER A 8 -6.89 -18.09 71.26
N PRO A 9 -6.04 -18.72 70.40
CA PRO A 9 -5.46 -18.07 69.23
C PRO A 9 -6.44 -18.07 68.05
N ALA A 10 -6.55 -16.93 67.36
CA ALA A 10 -7.24 -16.83 66.08
C ALA A 10 -6.22 -17.07 64.95
N ASP A 11 -6.58 -18.00 64.06
CA ASP A 11 -6.01 -18.25 62.74
C ASP A 11 -5.59 -16.96 62.00
N GLU A 12 -4.29 -16.73 61.87
CA GLU A 12 -3.75 -15.75 60.93
C GLU A 12 -3.50 -16.45 59.59
N LYS A 13 -4.49 -16.37 58.69
CA LYS A 13 -4.37 -16.82 57.30
C LYS A 13 -3.42 -15.88 56.56
N PRO A 14 -2.32 -16.36 55.94
CA PRO A 14 -1.47 -15.49 55.14
C PRO A 14 -2.26 -15.06 53.90
N THR A 15 -2.62 -13.78 53.86
CA THR A 15 -3.15 -13.13 52.65
C THR A 15 -2.02 -13.07 51.64
N ALA A 16 -2.01 -14.02 50.70
CA ALA A 16 -1.18 -13.93 49.51
C ALA A 16 -1.70 -12.77 48.64
N THR A 17 -1.12 -11.58 48.81
CA THR A 17 -1.24 -10.51 47.82
C THR A 17 -0.48 -10.95 46.58
N CYS A 18 -1.23 -11.33 45.55
CA CYS A 18 -0.69 -11.56 44.22
C CYS A 18 -0.24 -10.22 43.66
N PHE A 19 1.04 -9.90 43.78
CA PHE A 19 1.64 -8.86 42.95
C PHE A 19 1.65 -9.42 41.52
N PRO A 20 1.05 -8.72 40.53
CA PRO A 20 1.31 -9.11 39.16
C PRO A 20 2.82 -9.02 38.95
N PRO A 21 3.47 -10.05 38.37
CA PRO A 21 4.84 -9.89 37.93
C PRO A 21 4.84 -8.66 37.02
N GLY A 22 5.60 -7.65 37.41
CA GLY A 22 5.84 -6.49 36.58
C GLY A 22 6.19 -7.02 35.21
N ALA A 23 5.32 -6.76 34.23
CA ALA A 23 5.69 -6.93 32.85
C ALA A 23 6.84 -5.96 32.65
N ALA A 24 8.07 -6.48 32.75
CA ALA A 24 9.18 -5.96 31.98
C ALA A 24 8.72 -6.15 30.53
N GLY A 25 7.96 -5.16 30.04
CA GLY A 25 7.47 -5.15 28.68
C GLY A 25 8.71 -5.22 27.83
N GLU A 26 8.90 -6.35 27.15
CA GLU A 26 9.77 -6.39 26.00
C GLU A 26 9.29 -5.23 25.12
N GLU A 27 10.14 -4.22 24.91
CA GLU A 27 9.83 -3.12 24.01
C GLU A 27 9.79 -3.72 22.60
N GLN A 28 8.63 -4.27 22.24
CA GLN A 28 8.45 -4.93 20.98
C GLN A 28 8.51 -3.87 19.89
N LEU A 29 9.45 -4.04 18.95
CA LEU A 29 9.59 -3.15 17.81
C LEU A 29 8.25 -3.02 17.08
N GLN A 30 7.82 -1.77 16.89
CA GLN A 30 6.68 -1.40 16.08
C GLN A 30 7.16 -0.62 14.86
N VAL A 31 6.40 -0.77 13.77
CA VAL A 31 6.58 -0.01 12.53
C VAL A 31 5.41 0.96 12.42
N LEU A 32 5.67 2.25 12.61
CA LEU A 32 4.66 3.30 12.65
C LEU A 32 4.53 3.95 11.28
N GLN A 33 3.37 3.78 10.65
CA GLN A 33 2.95 4.51 9.45
C GLN A 33 1.79 5.42 9.85
N PRO A 34 2.05 6.69 10.20
CA PRO A 34 1.04 7.55 10.80
C PRO A 34 -0.07 7.93 9.82
N GLU A 35 0.27 8.16 8.54
CA GLU A 35 -0.71 8.46 7.51
C GLU A 35 -1.36 7.17 6.99
N ARG A 36 -2.69 7.06 7.15
CA ARG A 36 -3.47 6.00 6.50
C ARG A 36 -3.67 6.26 5.01
N SER A 37 -3.69 7.53 4.62
CA SER A 37 -3.89 7.95 3.24
C SER A 37 -3.08 9.21 2.94
N VAL A 38 -2.47 9.25 1.76
CA VAL A 38 -1.73 10.38 1.21
C VAL A 38 -2.28 10.64 -0.19
N SER A 39 -2.66 11.88 -0.49
CA SER A 39 -3.09 12.30 -1.82
C SER A 39 -2.12 13.34 -2.36
N VAL A 40 -1.62 13.12 -3.58
CA VAL A 40 -0.56 13.93 -4.19
C VAL A 40 -0.90 14.15 -5.66
N ALA A 41 -0.60 15.33 -6.21
CA ALA A 41 -0.89 15.57 -7.61
C ALA A 41 0.04 14.81 -8.55
N ALA A 42 -0.44 14.52 -9.76
CA ALA A 42 0.41 13.93 -10.79
C ALA A 42 1.61 14.86 -11.09
N GLY A 43 2.80 14.29 -11.21
CA GLY A 43 4.07 15.01 -11.39
C GLY A 43 4.75 15.46 -10.10
N GLU A 44 4.04 15.48 -8.97
CA GLU A 44 4.61 15.89 -7.69
C GLU A 44 5.39 14.76 -6.99
N THR A 45 5.89 15.03 -5.78
CA THR A 45 6.62 14.06 -4.95
C THR A 45 5.77 13.62 -3.77
N ALA A 46 5.51 12.33 -3.65
CA ALA A 46 4.86 11.77 -2.46
C ALA A 46 5.87 11.52 -1.35
N THR A 47 5.48 11.83 -0.12
CA THR A 47 6.23 11.46 1.09
C THR A 47 5.47 10.38 1.84
N LEU A 48 6.08 9.21 2.01
CA LEU A 48 5.52 8.11 2.79
C LEU A 48 6.32 7.98 4.08
N ARG A 49 5.68 8.22 5.23
CA ARG A 49 6.38 8.21 6.51
C ARG A 49 6.40 6.84 7.16
N CYS A 50 7.57 6.49 7.69
CA CYS A 50 7.74 5.29 8.50
C CYS A 50 8.74 5.56 9.61
N THR A 51 8.35 5.26 10.85
CA THR A 51 9.23 5.38 12.02
C THR A 51 9.20 4.10 12.83
N LEU A 52 10.36 3.65 13.30
CA LEU A 52 10.46 2.49 14.19
C LEU A 52 10.50 2.91 15.65
N THR A 53 9.92 2.11 16.55
CA THR A 53 10.11 2.32 18.00
C THR A 53 11.48 1.81 18.46
N SER A 54 12.01 0.75 17.83
CA SER A 54 13.31 0.15 18.13
C SER A 54 14.04 -0.22 16.84
N LEU A 55 15.37 -0.42 16.91
CA LEU A 55 16.18 -0.92 15.79
C LEU A 55 16.45 -2.43 15.87
N VAL A 56 16.01 -3.07 16.96
CA VAL A 56 16.17 -4.50 17.22
C VAL A 56 14.88 -5.23 16.84
N PRO A 57 14.93 -6.32 16.04
CA PRO A 57 16.13 -7.04 15.62
C PRO A 57 16.91 -6.36 14.49
N VAL A 58 18.20 -6.68 14.40
CA VAL A 58 19.07 -6.21 13.32
C VAL A 58 18.59 -6.80 12.00
N GLY A 59 18.49 -5.96 10.97
CA GLY A 59 18.08 -6.35 9.62
C GLY A 59 17.59 -5.16 8.80
N PRO A 60 17.42 -5.33 7.49
CA PRO A 60 17.03 -4.23 6.61
C PRO A 60 15.57 -3.85 6.82
N LEU A 61 15.25 -2.67 6.31
CA LEU A 61 13.88 -2.18 6.19
C LEU A 61 13.61 -1.90 4.72
N LYS A 62 12.43 -2.27 4.27
CA LYS A 62 12.02 -2.20 2.86
C LYS A 62 10.63 -1.61 2.75
N TRP A 63 10.39 -0.89 1.66
CA TRP A 63 9.06 -0.46 1.27
C TRP A 63 8.54 -1.35 0.16
N PHE A 64 7.29 -1.81 0.32
CA PHE A 64 6.57 -2.57 -0.70
C PHE A 64 5.28 -1.86 -1.08
N LYS A 65 4.86 -2.05 -2.34
CA LYS A 65 3.52 -1.71 -2.80
C LYS A 65 2.68 -2.99 -2.87
N GLY A 66 1.51 -2.97 -2.25
CA GLY A 66 0.64 -4.13 -2.08
C GLY A 66 1.12 -5.07 -0.96
N ALA A 67 0.33 -6.12 -0.74
CA ALA A 67 0.57 -7.14 0.30
C ALA A 67 0.69 -8.54 -0.31
N GLY A 68 1.23 -9.48 0.47
CA GLY A 68 1.36 -10.87 0.05
C GLY A 68 2.49 -11.13 -0.97
N PRO A 69 2.48 -12.29 -1.65
CA PRO A 69 3.57 -12.72 -2.53
C PRO A 69 3.76 -11.87 -3.78
N ALA A 70 2.69 -11.21 -4.25
CA ALA A 70 2.71 -10.37 -5.46
C ALA A 70 3.07 -8.91 -5.19
N ARG A 71 3.48 -8.57 -3.96
CA ARG A 71 3.91 -7.22 -3.60
C ARG A 71 5.16 -6.79 -4.36
N GLU A 72 5.21 -5.54 -4.75
CA GLU A 72 6.33 -4.95 -5.49
C GLU A 72 7.32 -4.30 -4.52
N LEU A 73 8.62 -4.57 -4.66
CA LEU A 73 9.66 -3.90 -3.88
C LEU A 73 9.88 -2.49 -4.44
N ILE A 74 9.59 -1.47 -3.63
CA ILE A 74 9.70 -0.05 -4.01
C ILE A 74 11.06 0.52 -3.60
N TYR A 75 11.53 0.16 -2.41
CA TYR A 75 12.81 0.65 -1.90
C TYR A 75 13.41 -0.30 -0.87
N ASP A 76 14.71 -0.51 -0.92
CA ASP A 76 15.48 -1.27 0.07
C ASP A 76 16.59 -0.38 0.64
N PHE A 77 16.53 -0.11 1.94
CA PHE A 77 17.50 0.74 2.63
C PHE A 77 18.89 0.11 2.71
N ARG A 78 19.04 -1.18 2.41
CA ARG A 78 20.35 -1.85 2.32
C ARG A 78 21.05 -1.56 1.00
N SER A 79 20.32 -1.63 -0.12
CA SER A 79 20.90 -1.49 -1.47
C SER A 79 20.78 -0.07 -2.03
N GLY A 80 19.87 0.75 -1.49
CA GLY A 80 19.86 2.21 -1.62
C GLY A 80 19.59 2.78 -3.00
N ASN A 81 19.19 1.98 -4.00
CA ASN A 81 19.27 2.41 -5.39
C ASN A 81 17.95 2.33 -6.16
N THR A 82 17.21 3.44 -6.19
CA THR A 82 16.46 3.86 -7.39
C THR A 82 16.56 5.39 -7.54
N PRO A 83 16.70 5.94 -8.76
CA PRO A 83 16.77 7.40 -8.96
C PRO A 83 15.43 8.10 -8.65
N ARG A 84 14.33 7.35 -8.67
CA ARG A 84 12.97 7.87 -8.46
C ARG A 84 12.57 7.90 -6.99
N VAL A 85 12.99 6.89 -6.22
CA VAL A 85 12.65 6.76 -4.79
C VAL A 85 13.88 7.03 -3.96
N THR A 86 13.80 8.04 -3.11
CA THR A 86 14.90 8.48 -2.26
C THR A 86 14.51 8.42 -0.79
N ASN A 87 15.49 8.19 0.08
CA ASN A 87 15.28 8.26 1.52
C ASN A 87 14.98 9.71 1.95
N ALA A 88 14.03 9.90 2.85
CA ALA A 88 13.66 11.21 3.39
C ALA A 88 14.58 11.70 4.50
N SER A 89 15.25 10.79 5.19
CA SER A 89 16.20 11.10 6.26
C SER A 89 17.54 10.43 5.99
N ASP A 90 18.57 10.73 6.78
CA ASP A 90 19.83 9.98 6.68
C ASP A 90 19.75 8.69 7.50
N ALA A 91 19.25 7.60 6.89
CA ALA A 91 19.17 6.30 7.56
C ALA A 91 20.54 5.67 7.86
N THR A 92 21.64 6.22 7.35
CA THR A 92 23.00 5.76 7.69
C THR A 92 23.46 6.32 9.04
N LYS A 93 22.84 7.41 9.50
CA LYS A 93 23.11 7.99 10.81
C LYS A 93 22.76 6.99 11.91
N ARG A 94 23.74 6.73 12.78
CA ARG A 94 23.58 5.83 13.94
C ARG A 94 22.36 6.25 14.77
N GLY A 95 21.49 5.29 15.04
CA GLY A 95 20.31 5.49 15.90
C GLY A 95 19.13 6.18 15.21
N ASN A 96 19.22 6.48 13.90
CA ASN A 96 18.07 6.98 13.17
C ASN A 96 16.99 5.89 13.08
N LYS A 97 15.77 6.25 13.46
CA LYS A 97 14.59 5.38 13.41
C LYS A 97 13.58 5.82 12.34
N ASP A 98 13.88 6.89 11.61
CA ASP A 98 13.10 7.39 10.48
C ASP A 98 13.52 6.69 9.19
N PHE A 99 12.58 5.96 8.60
CA PHE A 99 12.74 5.22 7.35
C PHE A 99 11.69 5.66 6.31
N SER A 100 11.34 6.95 6.36
CA SER A 100 10.45 7.58 5.40
C SER A 100 11.10 7.67 4.01
N ILE A 101 10.29 7.62 2.95
CA ILE A 101 10.76 7.72 1.55
C ILE A 101 10.02 8.81 0.79
N HIS A 102 10.69 9.36 -0.22
CA HIS A 102 10.14 10.26 -1.22
C HIS A 102 10.05 9.55 -2.56
N ILE A 103 8.85 9.48 -3.14
CA ILE A 103 8.62 8.97 -4.49
C ILE A 103 8.39 10.17 -5.41
N ARG A 104 9.34 10.43 -6.31
CA ARG A 104 9.28 11.58 -7.23
C ARG A 104 8.46 11.29 -8.47
N ASN A 105 7.93 12.36 -9.08
CA ASN A 105 7.19 12.33 -10.34
C ASN A 105 6.03 11.33 -10.30
N ILE A 106 5.09 11.53 -9.37
CA ILE A 106 3.95 10.64 -9.15
C ILE A 106 3.07 10.54 -10.41
N THR A 107 2.66 9.33 -10.74
CA THR A 107 1.78 9.00 -11.87
C THR A 107 0.57 8.23 -11.37
N PRO A 108 -0.56 8.21 -12.10
CA PRO A 108 -1.73 7.44 -11.69
C PRO A 108 -1.43 5.96 -11.42
N ALA A 109 -0.42 5.38 -12.08
CA ALA A 109 0.04 4.01 -11.87
C ALA A 109 0.65 3.78 -10.48
N ASP A 110 1.11 4.82 -9.77
CA ASP A 110 1.66 4.71 -8.42
C ASP A 110 0.56 4.57 -7.35
N THR A 111 -0.70 4.77 -7.70
CA THR A 111 -1.82 4.53 -6.79
C THR A 111 -1.76 3.12 -6.20
N GLY A 112 -1.88 3.01 -4.88
CA GLY A 112 -1.82 1.73 -4.16
C GLY A 112 -1.48 1.89 -2.69
N THR A 113 -1.55 0.79 -1.94
CA THR A 113 -1.18 0.77 -0.52
C THR A 113 0.29 0.39 -0.36
N TYR A 114 1.04 1.22 0.35
CA TYR A 114 2.46 1.05 0.59
C TYR A 114 2.73 0.61 2.02
N TYR A 115 3.56 -0.42 2.19
CA TYR A 115 3.88 -1.02 3.47
C TYR A 115 5.36 -0.88 3.77
N CYS A 116 5.65 -0.33 4.95
CA CYS A 116 6.99 -0.31 5.52
C CYS A 116 7.21 -1.62 6.27
N VAL A 117 8.23 -2.39 5.90
CA VAL A 117 8.44 -3.75 6.41
C VAL A 117 9.84 -3.90 6.98
N LYS A 118 9.90 -4.27 8.26
CA LYS A 118 11.14 -4.58 8.97
C LYS A 118 11.44 -6.07 8.84
N PHE A 119 12.66 -6.38 8.43
CA PHE A 119 13.18 -7.74 8.40
C PHE A 119 14.17 -7.96 9.53
N GLN A 120 14.17 -9.18 10.04
CA GLN A 120 15.24 -9.72 10.87
C GLN A 120 16.27 -10.38 9.96
N ARG A 121 17.54 -9.99 10.14
CA ARG A 121 18.65 -10.62 9.42
C ARG A 121 18.75 -12.07 9.87
N GLY A 122 18.78 -12.96 8.90
CA GLY A 122 18.90 -14.40 9.10
C GLY A 122 19.81 -15.05 8.06
N THR A 123 20.13 -16.31 8.28
CA THR A 123 20.84 -17.18 7.33
C THR A 123 19.96 -18.41 7.10
N PRO A 124 19.61 -18.76 5.86
CA PRO A 124 20.19 -18.30 4.59
C PRO A 124 19.65 -16.96 4.07
N SER A 125 18.54 -16.45 4.60
CA SER A 125 17.91 -15.21 4.13
C SER A 125 17.29 -14.39 5.26
N ASP A 126 17.05 -13.11 4.99
CA ASP A 126 16.32 -12.21 5.89
C ASP A 126 14.84 -12.64 5.98
N VAL A 127 14.27 -12.63 7.18
CA VAL A 127 12.87 -13.01 7.45
C VAL A 127 12.07 -11.77 7.81
N GLU A 128 10.85 -11.66 7.29
CA GLU A 128 9.94 -10.59 7.66
C GLU A 128 9.60 -10.67 9.15
N PHE A 129 9.87 -9.58 9.89
CA PHE A 129 9.68 -9.53 11.33
C PHE A 129 8.39 -8.79 11.69
N ARG A 130 8.21 -7.58 11.14
CA ARG A 130 7.03 -6.73 11.36
C ARG A 130 6.74 -5.90 10.12
N SER A 131 5.46 -5.70 9.84
CA SER A 131 4.96 -4.75 8.84
C SER A 131 4.22 -3.61 9.53
N GLY A 132 4.30 -2.42 8.95
CA GLY A 132 3.42 -1.30 9.30
C GLY A 132 1.99 -1.54 8.82
N ALA A 133 1.09 -0.65 9.23
CA ALA A 133 -0.35 -0.73 8.92
C ALA A 133 -0.67 -0.46 7.44
N GLY A 134 0.27 0.08 6.68
CA GLY A 134 0.06 0.49 5.30
C GLY A 134 -0.41 1.94 5.16
N THR A 135 -0.01 2.58 4.07
CA THR A 135 -0.40 3.94 3.68
C THR A 135 -0.96 3.90 2.27
N GLN A 136 -2.22 4.28 2.10
CA GLN A 136 -2.86 4.39 0.79
C GLN A 136 -2.38 5.65 0.07
N LEU A 137 -1.64 5.50 -1.02
CA LEU A 137 -1.31 6.61 -1.92
C LEU A 137 -2.40 6.73 -2.99
N THR A 138 -2.96 7.92 -3.15
CA THR A 138 -3.86 8.28 -4.25
C THR A 138 -3.29 9.44 -5.03
N VAL A 139 -3.51 9.43 -6.34
CA VAL A 139 -3.03 10.50 -7.21
C VAL A 139 -4.19 11.39 -7.58
N SER A 140 -4.15 12.65 -7.16
CA SER A 140 -5.11 13.66 -7.56
C SER A 140 -4.66 14.23 -8.90
N GLY A 141 -5.29 13.77 -9.98
CA GLY A 141 -5.09 14.34 -11.31
C GLY A 141 -6.37 15.01 -11.77
N GLU A 142 -6.31 16.31 -12.03
CA GLU A 142 -7.09 16.85 -13.14
C GLU A 142 -6.64 16.07 -14.37
N SER A 143 -7.54 15.33 -15.01
CA SER A 143 -7.25 14.70 -16.29
C SER A 143 -6.73 15.78 -17.24
N PRO A 144 -5.52 15.66 -17.82
CA PRO A 144 -5.08 16.59 -18.86
C PRO A 144 -5.95 16.54 -20.13
N GLY A 145 -7.04 15.75 -20.15
CA GLY A 145 -7.99 15.65 -21.24
C GLY A 145 -9.30 16.41 -21.08
N CYS A 146 -9.56 17.12 -19.98
CA CYS A 146 -10.83 17.85 -19.81
C CYS A 146 -10.65 19.31 -19.36
N LEU A 147 -9.77 20.06 -20.02
CA LEU A 147 -9.88 21.53 -20.03
C LEU A 147 -10.46 21.99 -21.38
N ALA A 148 -11.74 21.68 -21.58
CA ALA A 148 -12.62 22.49 -22.41
C ALA A 148 -14.09 22.18 -22.07
N PRO A 149 -14.93 23.20 -21.81
CA PRO A 149 -16.37 23.05 -21.84
C PRO A 149 -16.79 22.94 -23.31
N GLN A 150 -16.69 21.75 -23.90
CA GLN A 150 -17.45 21.51 -25.12
C GLN A 150 -18.88 21.17 -24.68
N PRO A 151 -19.90 21.90 -25.16
CA PRO A 151 -21.27 21.51 -24.88
C PRO A 151 -21.44 20.12 -25.47
N CYS A 152 -21.99 19.20 -24.67
CA CYS A 152 -22.61 18.00 -25.18
C CYS A 152 -23.69 18.49 -26.17
N LEU A 153 -23.34 18.60 -27.45
CA LEU A 153 -24.31 18.72 -28.53
C LEU A 153 -25.04 17.39 -28.57
N VAL A 154 -26.07 17.27 -27.73
CA VAL A 154 -27.17 16.36 -28.00
C VAL A 154 -27.85 16.87 -29.26
N PRO A 155 -27.83 16.15 -30.39
CA PRO A 155 -28.78 16.45 -31.45
C PRO A 155 -30.12 15.90 -30.96
N SER A 156 -30.87 16.73 -30.21
CA SER A 156 -32.32 16.66 -30.28
C SER A 156 -32.74 17.22 -31.63
N SER A 157 -32.84 16.36 -32.64
CA SER A 157 -33.66 16.59 -33.83
C SER A 157 -33.92 15.25 -34.52
N LEU A 158 -35.21 14.90 -34.61
CA LEU A 158 -35.74 13.89 -35.51
C LEU A 158 -35.17 14.09 -36.93
N LEU A 159 -34.66 13.02 -37.53
CA LEU A 159 -34.68 12.87 -38.99
C LEU A 159 -35.06 11.42 -39.35
N VAL A 160 -36.34 11.30 -39.68
CA VAL A 160 -36.98 10.48 -40.73
C VAL A 160 -36.06 9.49 -41.45
N LEU A 161 -36.43 8.20 -41.42
CA LEU A 161 -35.93 7.20 -42.37
C LEU A 161 -36.44 7.57 -43.78
N GLY A 162 -35.60 8.25 -44.55
CA GLY A 162 -35.76 8.40 -46.00
C GLY A 162 -34.80 7.43 -46.70
N GLU A 163 -35.35 6.48 -47.45
CA GLU A 163 -34.59 5.60 -48.33
C GLU A 163 -33.77 6.42 -49.32
N GLY A 164 -32.44 6.26 -49.26
CA GLY A 164 -31.50 6.87 -50.18
C GLY A 164 -30.27 5.99 -50.30
N THR A 165 -30.07 5.43 -51.49
CA THR A 165 -28.89 4.61 -51.82
C THR A 165 -27.62 5.45 -51.72
N ALA A 166 -26.83 5.25 -50.66
CA ALA A 166 -25.50 5.84 -50.54
C ALA A 166 -24.46 4.91 -51.17
N SER A 167 -23.79 5.43 -52.19
CA SER A 167 -22.70 4.81 -52.94
C SER A 167 -21.51 4.44 -52.03
N LEU A 168 -20.89 3.31 -52.31
CA LEU A 168 -19.76 2.73 -51.57
C LEU A 168 -18.46 3.46 -51.95
N SER A 169 -18.30 4.72 -51.53
CA SER A 169 -17.04 5.47 -51.74
C SER A 169 -16.62 6.43 -50.62
N ASP A 170 -17.45 6.67 -49.60
CA ASP A 170 -17.08 7.51 -48.45
C ASP A 170 -16.79 6.68 -47.20
N LEU A 171 -15.71 5.90 -47.24
CA LEU A 171 -15.12 5.27 -46.05
C LEU A 171 -13.82 5.99 -45.67
N PRO A 172 -13.80 6.89 -44.67
CA PRO A 172 -12.55 7.33 -44.10
C PRO A 172 -11.98 6.20 -43.24
N THR A 173 -10.81 5.73 -43.66
CA THR A 173 -9.89 4.83 -42.96
C THR A 173 -9.96 4.97 -41.43
N LEU A 174 -10.49 3.94 -40.77
CA LEU A 174 -10.43 3.79 -39.32
C LEU A 174 -8.95 3.68 -38.93
N ARG A 175 -8.47 4.64 -38.13
CA ARG A 175 -7.13 4.64 -37.54
C ARG A 175 -6.93 3.42 -36.62
N PRO A 176 -5.75 2.78 -36.59
CA PRO A 176 -5.50 1.54 -35.85
C PRO A 176 -5.24 1.70 -34.34
N ASP A 177 -5.74 2.76 -33.68
CA ASP A 177 -5.43 3.02 -32.26
C ASP A 177 -6.52 2.60 -31.26
N LEU A 178 -7.63 2.00 -31.73
CA LEU A 178 -8.71 1.51 -30.86
C LEU A 178 -8.66 -0.01 -30.58
N ALA A 179 -7.78 -0.75 -31.27
CA ALA A 179 -7.64 -2.20 -31.08
C ALA A 179 -6.94 -2.57 -29.75
N SER A 180 -6.22 -1.63 -29.10
CA SER A 180 -5.51 -1.92 -27.84
C SER A 180 -6.42 -1.86 -26.60
N CYS A 181 -7.49 -1.05 -26.63
CA CYS A 181 -8.38 -0.88 -25.46
C CYS A 181 -9.41 -2.01 -25.28
N LEU A 182 -9.76 -2.75 -26.34
CA LEU A 182 -10.75 -3.83 -26.25
C LEU A 182 -10.16 -5.20 -25.85
N GLN A 183 -8.83 -5.37 -25.86
CA GLN A 183 -8.20 -6.66 -25.55
C GLN A 183 -7.94 -6.92 -24.05
N ARG A 184 -8.41 -6.03 -23.14
CA ARG A 184 -8.20 -6.20 -21.68
C ARG A 184 -9.44 -6.54 -20.86
N VAL A 185 -10.58 -6.81 -21.49
CA VAL A 185 -11.85 -7.13 -20.79
C VAL A 185 -12.47 -8.45 -21.25
N LEU A 186 -11.67 -9.46 -21.59
CA LEU A 186 -12.17 -10.84 -21.72
C LEU A 186 -11.25 -11.81 -20.97
N PRO A 187 -11.78 -12.55 -19.96
CA PRO A 187 -11.02 -13.56 -19.25
C PRO A 187 -10.73 -14.74 -20.19
N SER A 188 -9.53 -15.28 -20.00
CA SER A 188 -9.00 -16.50 -20.62
C SER A 188 -9.91 -17.71 -20.43
N MET A 189 -10.79 -17.98 -21.39
CA MET A 189 -11.35 -19.29 -21.68
C MET A 189 -11.61 -19.35 -23.20
N TRP A 190 -11.55 -20.54 -23.79
CA TRP A 190 -11.69 -20.84 -25.22
C TRP A 190 -10.40 -20.79 -26.06
N LEU A 191 -9.44 -21.65 -25.69
CA LEU A 191 -8.57 -22.34 -26.66
C LEU A 191 -8.73 -23.84 -26.40
N ASN A 192 -9.83 -24.39 -26.89
CA ASN A 192 -10.03 -25.82 -27.13
C ASN A 192 -11.16 -25.93 -28.14
N LEU A 193 -10.81 -25.88 -29.42
CA LEU A 193 -11.53 -26.46 -30.57
C LEU A 193 -10.68 -26.19 -31.83
N LEU A 194 -9.45 -26.68 -31.84
CA LEU A 194 -8.97 -27.30 -33.07
C LEU A 194 -9.65 -28.66 -33.11
N PHE A 195 -10.61 -28.85 -34.00
CA PHE A 195 -10.80 -30.05 -34.81
C PHE A 195 -12.12 -29.91 -35.58
N ILE A 196 -12.09 -30.43 -36.81
CA ILE A 196 -13.19 -30.70 -37.75
C ILE A 196 -13.55 -29.55 -38.70
N GLN A 197 -13.08 -29.65 -39.96
CA GLN A 197 -13.89 -29.83 -41.21
C GLN A 197 -12.95 -29.70 -42.44
N PRO A 198 -13.33 -30.22 -43.63
CA PRO A 198 -14.40 -31.18 -43.93
C PRO A 198 -13.90 -32.61 -44.18
#